data_AF-A2EV36-F1
#
_entry.id   AF-A2EV36-F1
#
_cell.length_a   1.000
_cell.length_b   1.000
_cell.length_c   1.000
_cell.angle_alpha   90.00
_cell.angle_beta   90.00
_cell.angle_gamma   90.00
#
_symmetry.space_group_name_H-M   'P 1'
#
loop_
_entity.id
_entity.type
_entity.pdbx_description
1 polymer ?
#
loop_
_entity_poly.entity_id
_entity_poly.type
_entity_poly.pdbx_seq_one_letter_code
_entity_poly.pdbx_strand_id
1 'polypeptide(L)'
;MSKNEEVLKLLETLQEYERSMADIQSYMVDGYLDIAQTKKSSFGLIWSSVPVSEEARMVFRTNKEIDDQKELPLVPGVSEKDIEQIRSSFEKAIKQAIISAKILGQINEQIAKIEELQKTKSN
;
A
#
# COMPACT_ATOMS: atom_id res chain seq x y z
N MET A 1 -28.51 -16.25 2.11
CA MET A 1 -28.27 -14.92 1.51
C MET A 1 -28.79 -14.93 0.09
N SER A 2 -29.48 -13.87 -0.32
CA SER A 2 -29.96 -13.74 -1.70
C SER A 2 -28.79 -13.39 -2.64
N LYS A 3 -28.87 -13.76 -3.92
CA LYS A 3 -27.83 -13.42 -4.92
C LYS A 3 -27.54 -11.92 -4.97
N ASN A 4 -28.56 -11.10 -4.72
CA ASN A 4 -28.45 -9.64 -4.69
C ASN A 4 -27.62 -9.16 -3.50
N GLU A 5 -27.69 -9.82 -2.33
CA GLU A 5 -26.87 -9.48 -1.16
C GLU A 5 -25.37 -9.75 -1.42
N GLU A 6 -25.03 -10.86 -2.09
CA GLU A 6 -23.64 -11.16 -2.43
C GLU A 6 -23.08 -10.17 -3.48
N VAL A 7 -23.91 -9.77 -4.45
CA VAL A 7 -23.53 -8.73 -5.43
C VAL A 7 -23.36 -7.37 -4.77
N LEU A 8 -24.25 -6.98 -3.85
CA LEU A 8 -24.12 -5.73 -3.09
C LEU A 8 -22.83 -5.71 -2.27
N LYS A 9 -22.53 -6.80 -1.57
CA LYS A 9 -21.28 -6.94 -0.81
C LYS A 9 -20.04 -6.82 -1.69
N LEU A 10 -20.09 -7.37 -2.91
CA LEU A 10 -19.01 -7.20 -3.89
C LEU A 10 -18.84 -5.74 -4.31
N LEU A 11 -19.94 -5.03 -4.57
CA LEU A 11 -19.88 -3.60 -4.91
C LEU A 11 -19.33 -2.75 -3.76
N GLU A 12 -19.71 -3.04 -2.51
CA GLU A 12 -19.15 -2.37 -1.33
C GLU A 12 -17.64 -2.62 -1.21
N THR A 13 -17.20 -3.86 -1.39
CA THR A 13 -15.78 -4.23 -1.32
C THR A 13 -14.97 -3.58 -2.46
N LEU A 14 -15.54 -3.48 -3.66
CA LEU A 14 -14.94 -2.76 -4.80
C LEU A 14 -14.80 -1.26 -4.50
N GLN A 15 -15.79 -0.65 -3.86
CA GLN A 15 -15.72 0.76 -3.46
C GLN A 15 -14.61 1.00 -2.42
N GLU A 16 -14.43 0.08 -1.48
CA GLU A 16 -13.31 0.13 -0.52
C GLU A 16 -11.96 0.01 -1.22
N TYR A 17 -11.86 -0.85 -2.25
CA TYR A 17 -10.66 -0.97 -3.06
C TYR A 17 -10.30 0.34 -3.77
N GLU A 18 -11.29 1.00 -4.40
CA GLU A 18 -11.07 2.29 -5.07
C GLU A 18 -10.61 3.38 -4.11
N ARG A 19 -11.22 3.47 -2.92
CA ARG A 19 -10.78 4.41 -1.88
C ARG A 19 -9.34 4.15 -1.45
N SER A 20 -9.01 2.87 -1.24
CA SER A 20 -7.66 2.45 -0.85
C SER A 20 -6.62 2.80 -1.93
N MET A 21 -6.97 2.67 -3.21
CA MET A 21 -6.10 3.08 -4.31
C MET A 21 -5.92 4.61 -4.39
N ALA A 22 -6.97 5.39 -4.12
CA ALA A 22 -6.89 6.84 -4.04
C ALA A 22 -5.97 7.30 -2.89
N ASP A 23 -6.05 6.65 -1.73
CA ASP A 23 -5.18 6.94 -0.58
C ASP A 23 -3.70 6.66 -0.92
N ILE A 24 -3.39 5.54 -1.60
CA ILE A 24 -2.02 5.25 -2.08
C ILE A 24 -1.52 6.39 -2.97
N GLN A 25 -2.33 6.81 -3.94
CA GLN A 25 -1.95 7.89 -4.85
C GLN A 25 -1.70 9.20 -4.09
N SER A 26 -2.55 9.54 -3.11
CA SER A 26 -2.36 10.71 -2.25
C SER A 26 -1.03 10.66 -1.52
N TYR A 27 -0.74 9.56 -0.81
CA TYR A 27 0.51 9.42 -0.05
C TYR A 27 1.76 9.41 -0.93
N MET A 28 1.67 8.85 -2.14
CA MET A 28 2.75 8.90 -3.12
C MET A 28 2.99 10.34 -3.60
N VAL A 29 1.94 11.10 -3.90
CA VAL A 29 2.04 12.51 -4.28
C VAL A 29 2.65 13.32 -3.13
N ASP A 30 2.19 13.13 -1.90
CA ASP A 30 2.73 13.80 -0.71
C ASP A 30 4.24 13.52 -0.56
N GLY A 31 4.66 12.25 -0.65
CA GLY A 31 6.07 11.88 -0.58
C GLY A 31 6.94 12.50 -1.68
N TYR A 32 6.42 12.62 -2.91
CA TYR A 32 7.13 13.32 -3.98
C TYR A 32 7.16 14.84 -3.79
N LEU A 33 6.12 15.44 -3.22
CA LEU A 33 6.12 16.86 -2.85
C LEU A 33 7.14 17.13 -1.74
N ASP A 34 7.24 16.27 -0.73
CA ASP A 34 8.24 16.35 0.33
C ASP A 34 9.67 16.27 -0.25
N ILE A 35 9.91 15.38 -1.22
CA ILE A 35 11.19 15.31 -1.96
C ILE A 35 11.45 16.59 -2.76
N ALA A 36 10.44 17.14 -3.43
CA ALA A 36 10.60 18.34 -4.24
C ALA A 36 10.91 19.58 -3.37
N GLN A 37 10.30 19.67 -2.19
CA GLN A 37 10.54 20.74 -1.23
C GLN A 37 11.95 20.67 -0.64
N THR A 38 12.48 19.46 -0.40
CA THR A 38 13.87 19.26 0.06
C THR A 38 14.91 19.56 -1.03
N LYS A 39 14.64 19.18 -2.29
CA LYS A 39 15.54 19.44 -3.43
C LYS A 39 15.71 20.90 -3.83
N LYS A 40 14.87 21.83 -3.33
CA LYS A 40 15.16 23.28 -3.46
C LYS A 40 16.44 23.70 -2.71
N SER A 41 16.98 22.84 -1.84
CA SER A 41 18.13 23.14 -0.98
C SER A 41 19.33 22.18 -1.11
N SER A 42 19.22 21.04 -1.81
CA SER A 42 20.32 20.06 -1.93
C SER A 42 20.18 19.07 -3.10
N PHE A 43 21.33 18.64 -3.65
CA PHE A 43 21.44 17.68 -4.76
C PHE A 43 21.44 16.23 -4.22
N GLY A 44 20.48 15.42 -4.67
CA GLY A 44 20.59 13.94 -4.66
C GLY A 44 20.11 13.21 -3.40
N LEU A 45 18.80 12.95 -3.30
CA LEU A 45 18.24 11.90 -2.44
C LEU A 45 18.10 10.62 -3.28
N ILE A 46 18.94 9.61 -3.03
CA ILE A 46 18.75 8.23 -3.49
C ILE A 46 18.67 7.36 -2.24
N TRP A 47 17.51 6.75 -1.99
CA TRP A 47 17.29 5.89 -0.82
C TRP A 47 17.44 4.42 -1.24
N SER A 48 18.38 3.70 -0.61
CA SER A 48 18.68 2.29 -0.95
C SER A 48 17.87 1.26 -0.15
N SER A 49 17.19 1.65 0.92
CA SER A 49 16.53 0.73 1.87
C SER A 49 15.14 1.19 2.29
N VAL A 50 14.10 0.86 1.51
CA VAL A 50 12.70 1.12 1.93
C VAL A 50 12.38 0.23 3.15
N PRO A 51 12.09 0.80 4.34
CA PRO A 51 11.68 0.00 5.48
C PRO A 51 10.22 -0.43 5.27
N VAL A 52 10.04 -1.62 4.74
CA VAL A 52 8.74 -2.25 4.57
C VAL A 52 8.24 -2.67 5.97
N SER A 53 6.98 -2.41 6.35
CA SER A 53 6.43 -2.95 7.61
C SER A 53 6.36 -4.48 7.56
N GLU A 54 6.35 -5.17 8.69
CA GLU A 54 6.30 -6.64 8.73
C GLU A 54 5.10 -7.19 7.93
N GLU A 55 3.97 -6.47 7.94
CA GLU A 55 2.79 -6.81 7.13
C GLU A 55 2.98 -6.61 5.62
N ALA A 56 3.81 -5.65 5.18
CA ALA A 56 4.13 -5.50 3.76
C ALA A 56 5.24 -6.45 3.32
N ARG A 57 6.12 -6.88 4.24
CA ARG A 57 7.18 -7.85 3.97
C ARG A 57 6.63 -9.21 3.57
N MET A 58 5.44 -9.56 4.09
CA MET A 58 4.74 -10.79 3.70
C MET A 58 4.37 -10.85 2.21
N VAL A 59 4.23 -9.69 1.53
CA VAL A 59 3.86 -9.63 0.11
C VAL A 59 5.09 -9.78 -0.82
N PHE A 60 6.31 -9.46 -0.36
CA PHE A 60 7.52 -9.39 -1.21
C PHE A 60 8.59 -10.51 -0.99
N ARG A 61 8.37 -11.44 -0.06
CA ARG A 61 9.10 -12.73 0.20
C ARG A 61 10.52 -12.76 0.84
N THR A 62 10.67 -13.84 1.63
CA THR A 62 11.84 -14.63 2.11
C THR A 62 12.76 -14.09 3.21
N ASN A 63 12.49 -14.55 4.45
CA ASN A 63 13.41 -14.94 5.53
C ASN A 63 14.85 -14.41 5.46
N LYS A 64 15.02 -13.09 5.53
CA LYS A 64 16.25 -12.52 6.05
C LYS A 64 15.90 -11.70 7.27
N GLU A 65 16.49 -12.07 8.39
CA GLU A 65 16.55 -11.22 9.59
C GLU A 65 17.10 -9.87 9.15
N ILE A 66 16.32 -8.82 9.38
CA ILE A 66 16.73 -7.45 9.11
C ILE A 66 16.96 -6.82 10.48
N ASP A 67 18.19 -6.34 10.66
CA ASP A 67 18.66 -5.55 11.78
C ASP A 67 17.73 -4.34 11.99
N ASP A 68 17.26 -4.12 13.22
CA ASP A 68 16.34 -3.04 13.62
C ASP A 68 16.99 -1.64 13.59
N GLN A 69 18.21 -1.54 13.06
CA GLN A 69 18.91 -0.28 12.91
C GLN A 69 18.27 0.55 11.79
N LYS A 70 17.39 1.46 12.21
CA LYS A 70 16.86 2.58 11.44
C LYS A 70 18.03 3.53 11.07
N GLU A 71 18.89 3.12 10.15
CA GLU A 71 19.86 4.06 9.57
C GLU A 71 19.11 5.02 8.65
N LEU A 72 18.90 6.25 9.13
CA LEU A 72 18.50 7.35 8.26
C LEU A 72 19.70 7.68 7.36
N PRO A 73 19.55 7.67 6.03
CA PRO A 73 20.62 8.05 5.12
C PRO A 73 20.92 9.52 5.34
N LEU A 74 22.17 9.80 5.70
CA LEU A 74 22.67 11.15 5.81
C LEU A 74 22.80 11.75 4.41
N VAL A 75 21.84 12.61 4.04
CA VAL A 75 21.92 13.37 2.78
C VAL A 75 22.40 14.79 3.09
N PRO A 76 23.60 15.19 2.61
CA PRO A 76 24.12 16.53 2.83
C PRO A 76 23.13 17.61 2.37
N GLY A 77 22.78 18.52 3.28
CA GLY A 77 21.85 19.62 2.99
C GLY A 77 20.37 19.24 3.04
N VAL A 78 20.01 18.07 3.58
CA VAL A 78 18.64 17.69 3.93
C VAL A 78 18.57 17.49 5.44
N SER A 79 17.55 18.04 6.11
CA SER A 79 17.41 17.82 7.55
C SER A 79 16.88 16.41 7.84
N GLU A 80 17.27 15.83 8.98
CA GLU A 80 16.71 14.54 9.45
C GLU A 80 15.18 14.59 9.54
N LYS A 81 14.62 15.76 9.87
CA LYS A 81 13.17 15.99 9.91
C LYS A 81 12.53 15.81 8.54
N ASP A 82 13.14 16.36 7.48
CA ASP A 82 12.59 16.24 6.14
C ASP A 82 12.72 14.80 5.63
N ILE A 83 13.83 14.14 5.95
CA ILE A 83 14.04 12.72 5.68
C ILE A 83 12.95 11.87 6.34
N GLU A 84 12.64 12.12 7.61
CA GLU A 84 11.59 11.40 8.34
C GLU A 84 10.20 11.69 7.78
N GLN A 85 9.94 12.92 7.32
CA GLN A 85 8.69 13.29 6.67
C GLN A 85 8.50 12.55 5.34
N ILE A 86 9.51 12.57 4.46
CA ILE A 86 9.52 11.82 3.20
C ILE A 86 9.24 10.34 3.47
N ARG A 87 9.98 9.77 4.43
CA ARG A 87 9.80 8.38 4.85
C ARG A 87 8.38 8.10 5.32
N SER A 88 7.83 8.96 6.17
CA SER A 88 6.47 8.79 6.72
C SER A 88 5.42 8.74 5.61
N SER A 89 5.52 9.60 4.60
CA SER A 89 4.62 9.64 3.45
C SER A 89 4.68 8.33 2.65
N PHE A 90 5.88 7.82 2.34
CA PHE A 90 6.02 6.55 1.63
C PHE A 90 5.66 5.32 2.48
N GLU A 91 5.93 5.33 3.79
CA GLU A 91 5.49 4.24 4.69
C GLU A 91 3.95 4.14 4.73
N LYS A 92 3.23 5.26 4.72
CA LYS A 92 1.76 5.27 4.61
C LYS A 92 1.30 4.68 3.28
N ALA A 93 1.92 5.05 2.17
CA ALA A 93 1.63 4.49 0.85
C ALA A 93 1.82 2.95 0.82
N ILE A 94 2.93 2.47 1.39
CA ILE A 94 3.22 1.03 1.49
C ILE A 94 2.16 0.33 2.35
N LYS A 95 1.85 0.86 3.54
CA LYS A 95 0.82 0.28 4.41
C LYS A 95 -0.52 0.16 3.69
N GLN A 96 -0.90 1.19 2.94
CA GLN A 96 -2.14 1.18 2.17
C GLN A 96 -2.11 0.21 0.98
N ALA A 97 -0.95 -0.02 0.36
CA ALA A 97 -0.77 -1.05 -0.68
C ALA A 97 -1.03 -2.47 -0.14
N ILE A 98 -0.61 -2.77 1.10
CA ILE A 98 -0.93 -4.04 1.76
C ILE A 98 -2.43 -4.20 1.95
N ILE A 99 -3.08 -3.14 2.44
CA ILE A 99 -4.53 -3.13 2.67
C ILE A 99 -5.25 -3.39 1.34
N SER A 100 -4.84 -2.71 0.27
CA SER A 100 -5.39 -2.90 -1.08
C SER A 100 -5.21 -4.33 -1.57
N ALA A 101 -4.06 -4.95 -1.33
CA ALA A 101 -3.82 -6.35 -1.70
C ALA A 101 -4.75 -7.33 -0.95
N LYS A 102 -5.05 -7.05 0.33
CA LYS A 102 -6.03 -7.84 1.11
C LYS A 102 -7.44 -7.68 0.58
N ILE A 103 -7.86 -6.44 0.27
CA ILE A 103 -9.20 -6.16 -0.31
C ILE A 103 -9.33 -6.88 -1.67
N LEU A 104 -8.29 -6.86 -2.50
CA LEU A 104 -8.28 -7.59 -3.77
C LEU A 104 -8.45 -9.11 -3.57
N GLY A 105 -7.85 -9.68 -2.53
CA GLY A 105 -8.08 -11.07 -2.12
C GLY A 105 -9.55 -11.34 -1.82
N GLN A 106 -10.19 -10.48 -1.03
CA GLN A 106 -11.61 -10.59 -0.70
C GLN A 106 -12.52 -10.47 -1.93
N ILE A 107 -12.20 -9.58 -2.87
CA ILE A 107 -12.92 -9.45 -4.14
C ILE A 107 -12.87 -10.77 -4.92
N ASN A 108 -11.69 -11.37 -5.05
CA ASN A 108 -11.52 -12.63 -5.77
C ASN A 108 -12.32 -13.77 -5.12
N GLU A 109 -12.32 -13.86 -3.79
CA GLU A 109 -13.12 -14.84 -3.05
C GLU A 109 -14.63 -14.65 -3.28
N GLN A 110 -15.11 -13.40 -3.27
CA GLN A 110 -16.52 -13.08 -3.50
C GLN A 110 -16.95 -13.39 -4.93
N ILE A 111 -16.11 -13.09 -5.93
CA ILE A 111 -16.37 -13.45 -7.34
C ILE A 111 -16.48 -14.97 -7.48
N ALA A 112 -15.53 -15.74 -6.94
CA ALA A 112 -15.55 -17.20 -7.01
C ALA A 112 -16.85 -17.78 -6.41
N LYS A 113 -17.28 -17.26 -5.25
CA LYS A 113 -18.53 -17.67 -4.60
C LYS A 113 -19.76 -17.37 -5.45
N ILE A 114 -19.81 -16.19 -6.10
CA ILE A 114 -20.91 -15.82 -6.98
C ILE A 114 -20.97 -16.76 -8.19
N GLU A 115 -19.82 -17.15 -8.77
CA GLU A 115 -19.77 -18.10 -9.89
C GLU A 115 -20.26 -19.50 -9.51
N GLU A 116 -19.91 -20.00 -8.33
CA GLU A 116 -20.41 -21.29 -7.81
C GLU A 116 -21.93 -21.32 -7.64
N LEU A 117 -22.50 -20.22 -7.13
CA LEU A 117 -23.95 -20.04 -6.99
C LEU A 117 -24.69 -19.98 -8.34
N GLN A 118 -23.99 -19.65 -9.44
CA GLN A 118 -24.57 -19.67 -10.78
C GLN A 118 -24.55 -21.07 -11.39
N LYS A 119 -23.49 -21.86 -11.14
CA LYS A 119 -23.35 -23.24 -11.66
C LYS A 119 -24.33 -24.22 -11.02
N THR A 120 -24.62 -24.08 -9.73
CA THR A 120 -25.53 -24.97 -8.98
C THR A 120 -27.01 -24.88 -9.40
N LYS A 121 -27.40 -23.93 -10.25
CA LYS A 121 -28.76 -23.81 -10.81
C LYS A 121 -28.90 -24.32 -12.25
N SER A 122 -27.81 -24.73 -12.90
CA SER A 122 -27.84 -25.22 -14.30
C SER A 122 -27.84 -26.75 -14.42
N ASN A 123 -27.87 -27.47 -13.29
CA ASN A 123 -28.10 -28.92 -13.18
C ASN A 123 -29.41 -29.16 -12.43
#